data_AF-A0A522TEY1-F1
#
_entry.id   AF-A0A522TEY1-F1
#
_cell.length_a   1.000
_cell.length_b   1.000
_cell.length_c   1.000
_cell.angle_alpha   90.00
_cell.angle_beta   90.00
_cell.angle_gamma   90.00
#
_symmetry.space_group_name_H-M   'P 1'
#
loop_
_entity.id
_entity.type
_entity.pdbx_description
1 polymer ?
#
loop_
_entity_poly.entity_id
_entity_poly.type
_entity_poly.pdbx_seq_one_letter_code
_entity_poly.pdbx_strand_id
1 'polypeptide(L)'
;MGKANKAHAKRRITLSLPVAALATAKRLARKRGVTLGTVVNEAVRDGLRVLAAAPPPPPTPPTALPGLAGFRAKIKVAGKPMSQTVVARRRRERA
;
A
#
# COMPACT_ATOMS: atom_id res chain seq x y z
N MET A 1 5.92 32.79 -19.07
CA MET A 1 6.51 31.69 -18.27
C MET A 1 5.87 30.37 -18.68
N GLY A 2 6.41 29.69 -19.69
CA GLY A 2 5.86 28.43 -20.20
C GLY A 2 6.39 27.24 -19.40
N LYS A 3 5.51 26.51 -18.70
CA LYS A 3 5.89 25.27 -18.02
C LYS A 3 6.13 24.18 -19.08
N ALA A 4 7.36 23.66 -19.12
CA ALA A 4 7.73 22.56 -19.99
C ALA A 4 6.96 21.28 -19.57
N ASN A 5 5.95 20.91 -20.35
CA ASN A 5 5.40 19.56 -20.30
C ASN A 5 6.50 18.61 -20.81
N LYS A 6 7.21 17.95 -19.88
CA LYS A 6 8.11 16.84 -20.23
C LYS A 6 7.24 15.69 -20.76
N ALA A 7 7.04 15.65 -22.07
CA ALA A 7 6.43 14.50 -22.73
C ALA A 7 7.31 13.28 -22.44
N HIS A 8 6.80 12.33 -21.66
CA HIS A 8 7.52 11.09 -21.40
C HIS A 8 7.66 10.30 -22.71
N ALA A 9 8.90 10.10 -23.15
CA ALA A 9 9.20 9.33 -24.36
C ALA A 9 8.70 7.89 -24.24
N LYS A 10 8.16 7.35 -25.34
CA LYS A 10 7.61 5.99 -25.37
C LYS A 10 8.75 4.97 -25.26
N ARG A 11 8.79 4.22 -24.14
CA ARG A 11 9.80 3.17 -23.92
C ARG A 11 9.28 1.84 -24.46
N ARG A 12 10.10 1.17 -25.27
CA ARG A 12 9.82 -0.19 -25.75
C ARG A 12 10.34 -1.18 -24.72
N ILE A 13 9.49 -2.14 -24.34
CA ILE A 13 9.80 -3.17 -23.35
C ILE A 13 9.52 -4.52 -23.99
N THR A 14 10.43 -5.47 -23.80
CA THR A 14 10.25 -6.86 -24.21
C THR A 14 9.82 -7.67 -22.99
N LEU A 15 8.77 -8.47 -23.14
CA LEU A 15 8.21 -9.30 -22.08
C LEU A 15 8.23 -10.76 -22.52
N SER A 16 8.70 -11.65 -21.66
CA SER A 16 8.51 -13.08 -21.83
C SER A 16 7.16 -13.45 -21.22
N LEU A 17 6.30 -14.09 -22.03
CA LEU A 17 4.95 -14.48 -21.62
C LEU A 17 4.78 -15.99 -21.87
N PRO A 18 4.07 -16.70 -20.97
CA PRO A 18 3.64 -18.06 -21.25
C PRO A 18 2.82 -18.13 -22.54
N VAL A 19 3.00 -19.19 -23.33
CA VAL A 19 2.35 -19.34 -24.65
C VAL A 19 0.82 -19.24 -24.55
N ALA A 20 0.22 -19.85 -23.53
CA ALA A 20 -1.22 -19.80 -23.28
C ALA A 20 -1.74 -18.38 -22.98
N ALA A 21 -0.97 -17.60 -22.21
CA ALA A 21 -1.31 -16.21 -21.91
C ALA A 21 -1.24 -15.33 -23.17
N LEU A 22 -0.20 -15.53 -23.99
CA LEU A 22 -0.05 -14.83 -25.26
C LEU A 22 -1.20 -15.15 -26.24
N ALA A 23 -1.58 -16.43 -26.36
CA ALA A 23 -2.69 -16.84 -27.21
C ALA A 23 -4.02 -16.18 -26.78
N THR A 24 -4.28 -16.15 -25.48
CA THR A 24 -5.46 -15.51 -24.90
C THR A 24 -5.48 -14.01 -25.17
N ALA A 25 -4.35 -13.33 -24.95
CA ALA A 25 -4.21 -11.90 -25.21
C ALA A 25 -4.41 -11.56 -26.70
N LYS A 26 -3.85 -12.35 -27.62
CA LYS A 26 -4.06 -12.20 -29.07
C LYS A 26 -5.53 -12.39 -29.48
N ARG A 27 -6.22 -13.37 -28.89
CA ARG A 27 -7.66 -13.59 -29.14
C ARG A 27 -8.48 -12.40 -28.65
N LEU A 28 -8.18 -11.89 -27.46
CA LEU A 28 -8.88 -10.75 -26.88
C LEU A 28 -8.66 -9.47 -27.69
N ALA A 29 -7.41 -9.22 -28.12
CA ALA A 29 -7.06 -8.10 -28.99
C ALA A 29 -7.87 -8.10 -30.29
N ARG A 30 -7.96 -9.27 -30.96
CA ARG A 30 -8.78 -9.44 -32.17
C ARG A 30 -10.27 -9.21 -31.90
N LYS A 31 -10.81 -9.81 -30.82
CA LYS A 31 -12.22 -9.67 -30.46
C LYS A 31 -12.61 -8.21 -30.16
N ARG A 32 -11.70 -7.43 -29.58
CA ARG A 32 -11.93 -6.03 -29.20
C ARG A 32 -11.51 -5.02 -30.29
N GLY A 33 -10.86 -5.45 -31.36
CA GLY A 33 -10.33 -4.54 -32.39
C GLY A 33 -9.20 -3.62 -31.89
N VAL A 34 -8.43 -4.04 -30.88
CA VAL A 34 -7.34 -3.25 -30.29
C VAL A 34 -5.99 -3.94 -30.44
N THR A 35 -4.90 -3.21 -30.20
CA THR A 35 -3.55 -3.77 -30.25
C THR A 35 -3.26 -4.68 -29.06
N LEU A 36 -2.35 -5.65 -29.24
CA LEU A 36 -1.88 -6.52 -28.15
C LEU A 36 -1.29 -5.71 -26.98
N GLY A 37 -0.56 -4.63 -27.27
CA GLY A 37 0.03 -3.76 -26.25
C GLY A 37 -1.03 -3.05 -25.40
N THR A 38 -2.19 -2.73 -25.97
CA THR A 38 -3.33 -2.18 -25.23
C THR A 38 -3.84 -3.18 -24.21
N VAL A 39 -4.09 -4.43 -24.64
CA VAL A 39 -4.58 -5.51 -23.76
C VAL A 39 -3.60 -5.79 -22.62
N VAL A 40 -2.30 -5.83 -22.92
CA VAL A 40 -1.26 -6.04 -21.89
C VAL A 40 -1.22 -4.88 -20.90
N ASN A 41 -1.29 -3.63 -21.36
CA ASN A 41 -1.30 -2.46 -20.48
C ASN A 41 -2.56 -2.41 -19.59
N GLU A 42 -3.73 -2.77 -20.11
CA GLU A 42 -4.95 -2.87 -19.31
C GLU A 42 -4.80 -3.92 -18.21
N ALA A 43 -4.37 -5.13 -18.57
CA ALA A 43 -4.19 -6.22 -17.62
C ALA A 43 -3.18 -5.86 -16.51
N VAL A 44 -2.06 -5.21 -16.85
CA VAL A 44 -1.08 -4.73 -15.87
C VAL A 44 -1.68 -3.68 -14.93
N ARG A 45 -2.44 -2.72 -15.47
CA ARG A 45 -3.10 -1.69 -14.65
C ARG A 45 -4.13 -2.29 -13.70
N ASP A 46 -4.95 -3.21 -14.19
CA ASP A 46 -5.97 -3.86 -13.37
C ASP A 46 -5.32 -4.72 -12.28
N GLY A 47 -4.26 -5.47 -12.59
CA GLY A 47 -3.51 -6.22 -11.59
C GLY A 47 -2.90 -5.32 -10.50
N LEU A 48 -2.32 -4.18 -10.88
CA LEU A 48 -1.79 -3.21 -9.91
C LEU A 48 -2.88 -2.56 -9.06
N ARG A 49 -4.06 -2.30 -9.64
CA ARG A 49 -5.22 -1.79 -8.88
C ARG A 49 -5.73 -2.82 -7.87
N VAL A 50 -5.80 -4.09 -8.25
CA VAL A 50 -6.18 -5.18 -7.34
C VAL A 50 -5.17 -5.28 -6.20
N LEU A 51 -3.87 -5.19 -6.50
CA LEU A 51 -2.83 -5.20 -5.46
C LEU A 51 -2.93 -3.98 -4.53
N ALA A 52 -3.22 -2.80 -5.08
CA ALA A 52 -3.38 -1.58 -4.30
C ALA A 52 -4.66 -1.57 -3.44
N ALA A 53 -5.71 -2.26 -3.89
CA ALA A 53 -6.97 -2.41 -3.16
C ALA A 53 -6.92 -3.51 -2.09
N ALA A 54 -5.83 -4.28 -2.02
CA ALA A 54 -5.67 -5.30 -0.98
C ALA A 54 -5.67 -4.62 0.41
N PRO A 55 -6.45 -5.13 1.38
CA PRO A 55 -6.48 -4.55 2.72
C PRO A 55 -5.07 -4.59 3.32
N PRO A 56 -4.67 -3.56 4.09
CA PRO A 56 -3.39 -3.59 4.79
C PRO A 56 -3.34 -4.85 5.68
N PRO A 57 -2.15 -5.45 5.85
CA PRO A 57 -2.00 -6.53 6.81
C PRO A 57 -2.50 -6.05 8.18
N PRO A 58 -3.12 -6.93 8.98
CA PRO A 58 -3.61 -6.54 10.30
C PRO A 58 -2.45 -5.92 11.08
N PRO A 59 -2.68 -4.85 11.87
CA PRO A 59 -1.64 -4.28 12.71
C PRO A 59 -1.10 -5.41 13.57
N THR A 60 0.18 -5.74 13.38
CA THR A 60 0.85 -6.73 14.21
C THR A 60 0.71 -6.25 15.66
N PRO A 61 0.15 -7.08 16.57
CA PRO A 61 0.12 -6.71 17.98
C PRO A 61 1.55 -6.35 18.40
N PRO A 62 1.75 -5.30 19.22
CA PRO A 62 3.08 -5.00 19.72
C PRO A 62 3.61 -6.28 20.36
N THR A 63 4.67 -6.83 19.77
CA THR A 63 5.38 -7.95 20.38
C THR A 63 5.89 -7.42 21.70
N ALA A 64 5.22 -7.80 22.79
CA ALA A 64 5.68 -7.49 24.12
C ALA A 64 7.02 -8.19 24.27
N LEU A 65 8.11 -7.42 24.12
CA LEU A 65 9.44 -7.90 24.45
C LEU A 65 9.40 -8.33 25.93
N PRO A 66 9.64 -9.62 26.25
CA PRO A 66 9.74 -10.04 27.63
C PRO A 66 10.95 -9.32 28.23
N GLY A 67 10.70 -8.30 29.05
CA GLY A 67 11.76 -7.53 29.73
C GLY A 67 11.58 -6.01 29.80
N LEU A 68 10.61 -5.41 29.10
CA LEU A 68 10.38 -3.94 29.16
C LEU A 68 9.28 -3.50 30.14
N ALA A 69 8.91 -4.35 31.10
CA ALA A 69 8.16 -3.93 32.28
C ALA A 69 9.09 -3.12 33.21
N GLY A 70 9.39 -1.86 32.84
CA GLY A 70 10.17 -0.98 33.70
C GLY A 70 10.89 0.20 33.02
N PHE A 71 10.95 0.26 31.69
CA PHE A 71 11.72 1.34 31.04
C PHE A 71 10.90 2.63 30.94
N ARG A 72 10.89 3.38 32.04
CA ARG A 72 10.37 4.75 32.11
C ARG A 72 11.39 5.71 31.49
N ALA A 73 11.37 5.85 30.16
CA ALA A 73 12.19 6.85 29.49
C ALA A 73 11.69 8.26 29.81
N LYS A 74 12.45 9.03 30.60
CA LYS A 74 12.24 10.47 30.76
C LYS A 74 12.76 11.17 29.51
N ILE A 75 11.91 11.34 28.50
CA ILE A 75 12.23 12.20 27.36
C ILE A 75 11.99 13.64 27.82
N LYS A 76 13.07 14.37 28.11
CA LYS A 76 13.03 15.80 28.41
C LYS A 76 12.98 16.57 27.09
N VAL A 77 11.79 16.69 26.52
CA VAL A 77 11.53 17.71 25.48
C VAL A 77 11.45 19.05 26.19
N ALA A 78 12.15 20.05 25.64
CA ALA A 78 12.29 21.37 26.21
C ALA A 78 10.94 21.94 26.72
N GLY A 79 10.86 22.13 28.04
CA GLY A 79 10.19 23.31 28.59
C GLY A 79 8.76 23.22 29.11
N LYS A 80 8.11 22.06 29.27
CA LYS A 80 6.89 21.91 30.12
C LYS A 80 6.64 20.45 30.54
N PRO A 81 6.59 20.11 31.85
CA PRO A 81 6.13 18.79 32.27
C PRO A 81 4.60 18.73 32.17
N MET A 82 4.08 18.11 31.10
CA MET A 82 2.66 17.79 31.00
C MET A 82 2.43 16.44 31.69
N SER A 83 2.04 16.49 32.96
CA SER A 83 1.58 15.33 33.72
C SER A 83 0.25 14.87 33.14
N GLN A 84 0.27 13.97 32.16
CA GLN A 84 -0.95 13.36 31.64
C GLN A 84 -1.36 12.19 32.57
N THR A 85 -2.09 12.52 33.63
CA THR A 85 -2.76 11.51 34.46
C THR A 85 -3.98 11.02 33.69
N VAL A 86 -3.84 9.89 32.99
CA VAL A 86 -4.99 9.19 32.40
C VAL A 86 -5.75 8.53 33.55
N VAL A 87 -6.79 9.20 34.04
CA VAL A 87 -7.72 8.65 35.03
C VAL A 87 -8.50 7.51 34.36
N ALA A 88 -8.11 6.27 34.66
CA ALA A 88 -8.91 5.10 34.34
C ALA A 88 -10.20 5.14 35.19
N ARG A 89 -11.25 5.79 34.65
CA ARG A 89 -12.57 5.87 35.29
C ARG A 89 -13.27 4.52 35.20
N ARG A 90 -12.90 3.59 36.08
CA ARG A 90 -13.58 2.30 36.23
C ARG A 90 -14.85 2.54 37.05
N ARG A 91 -15.96 2.77 36.35
CA ARG A 91 -17.31 2.74 36.91
C ARG A 91 -17.53 1.32 37.46
N ARG A 92 -17.39 1.16 38.78
CA ARG A 92 -17.84 -0.04 39.50
C ARG A 92 -19.00 0.38 40.39
N GLU A 93 -20.17 0.06 39.89
CA GLU A 93 -21.40 -0.11 40.67
C GLU A 93 -21.15 -1.10 41.81
N ARG A 94 -21.71 -0.77 42.98
CA ARG A 94 -22.02 -1.60 44.18
C ARG A 94 -22.28 -0.59 45.31
N ALA A 95 -23.19 -0.78 46.24
CA ALA A 95 -24.31 -1.68 46.48
C ALA A 95 -25.07 -1.02 47.65
#